data_AF-A0A349YT87-F1
#
_entry.id   AF-A0A349YT87-F1
#
_cell.length_a   1.000
_cell.length_b   1.000
_cell.length_c   1.000
_cell.angle_alpha   90.00
_cell.angle_beta   90.00
_cell.angle_gamma   90.00
#
_symmetry.space_group_name_H-M   'P 1'
#
loop_
_entity.id
_entity.type
_entity.pdbx_description
1 polymer ?
#
loop_
_entity_poly.entity_id
_entity_poly.type
_entity_poly.pdbx_seq_one_letter_code
_entity_poly.pdbx_strand_id
1 'polypeptide(L)'
;MTDLAGKYITTENNTESSKILKMAIAQGYKTQKGEKTLEECRIFHFVSHPYMYVTTPTTVKTSDLDQAVRYSDLFGDEKEELTKIVDSATRWCKTHGYEHLGIYINDEGKEFTGHGIANSKDGIRQEASVVIKKPCKVTIEEIEARFGYPIEIVS
;
A
#
# COMPACT_ATOMS: atom_id res chain seq x y z
N MET A 1 0.18 12.20 3.28
CA MET A 1 -0.87 11.72 4.21
C MET A 1 -2.19 11.93 3.50
N THR A 2 -3.01 10.89 3.32
CA THR A 2 -4.28 10.97 2.58
C THR A 2 -5.32 11.71 3.40
N ASP A 3 -5.95 12.73 2.82
CA ASP A 3 -7.03 13.49 3.47
C ASP A 3 -8.33 12.68 3.44
N LEU A 4 -8.87 12.36 4.62
CA LEU A 4 -10.13 11.63 4.80
C LEU A 4 -11.32 12.57 5.05
N ALA A 5 -11.09 13.86 5.31
CA ALA A 5 -12.10 14.78 5.83
C ALA A 5 -13.31 14.94 4.89
N GLY A 6 -14.51 14.68 5.43
CA GLY A 6 -15.78 14.86 4.72
C GLY A 6 -16.07 13.81 3.64
N LYS A 7 -15.22 12.79 3.50
CA LYS A 7 -15.35 11.80 2.44
C LYS A 7 -16.20 10.61 2.85
N TYR A 8 -16.96 10.11 1.89
CA TYR A 8 -17.49 8.75 1.90
C TYR A 8 -16.46 7.85 1.23
N ILE A 9 -16.09 6.76 1.89
CA ILE A 9 -15.11 5.81 1.35
C ILE A 9 -15.71 4.41 1.39
N THR A 10 -15.65 3.71 0.26
CA THR A 10 -16.11 2.33 0.14
C THR A 10 -14.94 1.35 0.12
N THR A 11 -15.10 0.22 0.80
CA THR A 11 -14.12 -0.87 0.83
C THR A 11 -14.74 -2.14 0.26
N GLU A 12 -13.91 -3.06 -0.24
CA GLU A 12 -14.38 -4.34 -0.79
C GLU A 12 -14.27 -5.49 0.21
N ASN A 13 -13.32 -5.41 1.15
CA ASN A 13 -13.01 -6.47 2.08
C ASN A 13 -12.65 -5.94 3.49
N ASN A 14 -12.60 -6.86 4.47
CA ASN A 14 -12.31 -6.51 5.86
C ASN A 14 -10.90 -5.94 6.04
N THR A 15 -9.93 -6.33 5.21
CA THR A 15 -8.55 -5.84 5.29
C THR A 15 -8.48 -4.36 4.95
N GLU A 16 -9.15 -3.91 3.89
CA GLU A 16 -9.27 -2.49 3.54
C GLU A 16 -9.98 -1.69 4.63
N SER A 17 -11.10 -2.22 5.15
CA SER A 17 -11.82 -1.61 6.27
C SER A 17 -10.93 -1.45 7.51
N SER A 18 -10.16 -2.48 7.85
CA SER A 18 -9.21 -2.42 8.98
C SER A 18 -8.13 -1.36 8.75
N LYS A 19 -7.52 -1.33 7.55
CA LYS A 19 -6.46 -0.37 7.20
C LYS A 19 -6.97 1.07 7.29
N ILE A 20 -8.15 1.37 6.75
CA ILE A 20 -8.69 2.73 6.77
C ILE A 20 -9.13 3.17 8.17
N LEU A 21 -9.71 2.26 8.96
CA LEU A 21 -10.09 2.54 10.34
C LEU A 21 -8.86 2.86 11.21
N LYS A 22 -7.80 2.06 11.10
CA LYS A 22 -6.52 2.33 11.80
C LYS A 22 -5.93 3.67 11.41
N MET A 23 -5.97 4.01 10.12
CA MET A 23 -5.52 5.31 9.63
C MET A 23 -6.33 6.45 10.23
N ALA A 24 -7.66 6.33 10.24
CA ALA A 24 -8.54 7.35 10.80
C ALA A 24 -8.31 7.53 12.31
N ILE A 25 -8.19 6.43 13.07
CA ILE A 25 -7.87 6.48 14.51
C ILE A 25 -6.52 7.16 14.75
N ALA A 26 -5.50 6.84 13.95
CA ALA A 26 -4.20 7.51 14.02
C ALA A 26 -4.27 9.01 13.69
N GLN A 27 -5.23 9.43 12.87
CA GLN A 27 -5.53 10.84 12.57
C GLN A 27 -6.43 11.51 13.63
N GLY A 28 -6.87 10.79 14.66
CA GLY A 28 -7.68 11.32 15.77
C GLY A 28 -9.19 11.15 15.63
N TYR A 29 -9.66 10.41 14.62
CA TYR A 29 -11.10 10.10 14.49
C TYR A 29 -11.55 9.10 15.55
N LYS A 30 -12.70 9.36 16.16
CA LYS A 30 -13.38 8.43 17.07
C LYS A 30 -14.34 7.52 16.31
N THR A 31 -14.42 6.25 16.70
CA THR A 31 -15.36 5.30 16.11
C THR A 31 -16.65 5.20 16.95
N GLN A 32 -17.79 5.03 16.29
CA GLN A 32 -19.08 4.84 16.99
C GLN A 32 -19.20 3.49 17.72
N LYS A 33 -18.46 2.49 17.25
CA LYS A 33 -18.39 1.13 17.79
C LYS A 33 -16.92 0.68 17.87
N GLY A 34 -16.68 -0.49 18.46
CA GLY A 34 -15.35 -1.09 18.43
C GLY A 34 -14.86 -1.32 17.00
N GLU A 35 -13.56 -1.09 16.76
CA GLU A 35 -12.90 -1.19 15.45
C GLU A 35 -13.23 -2.50 14.73
N LYS A 36 -13.06 -3.64 15.41
CA LYS A 36 -13.36 -4.98 14.86
C LYS A 36 -14.80 -5.12 14.36
N THR A 37 -15.78 -4.50 15.01
CA THR A 37 -17.18 -4.56 14.58
C THR A 37 -17.40 -3.76 13.30
N LEU A 38 -16.59 -2.73 13.06
CA LEU A 38 -16.70 -1.88 11.88
C LEU A 38 -15.98 -2.47 10.67
N GLU A 39 -15.09 -3.45 10.83
CA GLU A 39 -14.40 -4.11 9.70
C GLU A 39 -15.37 -4.83 8.75
N GLU A 40 -16.52 -5.28 9.25
CA GLU A 40 -17.59 -5.90 8.46
C GLU A 40 -18.39 -4.89 7.63
N CYS A 41 -18.27 -3.59 7.93
CA CYS A 41 -18.89 -2.54 7.14
C CYS A 41 -18.09 -2.28 5.85
N ARG A 42 -18.78 -1.70 4.86
CA ARG A 42 -18.22 -1.43 3.52
C ARG A 42 -18.26 0.04 3.12
N ILE A 43 -18.91 0.87 3.91
CA ILE A 43 -19.08 2.30 3.62
C ILE A 43 -18.80 3.05 4.91
N PHE A 44 -17.87 3.98 4.83
CA PHE A 44 -17.42 4.80 5.95
C PHE A 44 -17.56 6.26 5.57
N HIS A 45 -18.12 7.06 6.46
CA HIS A 45 -18.15 8.51 6.33
C HIS A 45 -17.33 9.15 7.46
N PHE A 46 -16.36 9.95 7.05
CA PHE A 46 -15.38 10.58 7.92
C PHE A 46 -15.77 12.03 8.17
N VAL A 47 -16.43 12.29 9.29
CA VAL A 47 -16.84 13.64 9.68
C VAL A 47 -15.68 14.30 10.41
N SER A 48 -15.19 15.43 9.91
CA SER A 48 -14.01 16.13 10.43
C SER A 48 -14.33 17.33 11.33
N HIS A 49 -15.55 17.86 11.29
CA HIS A 49 -16.02 18.99 12.11
C HIS A 49 -17.50 18.80 12.51
N PRO A 50 -17.92 19.19 13.72
CA PRO A 50 -17.14 19.76 14.83
C PRO A 50 -16.41 18.70 15.69
N TYR A 51 -16.69 17.42 15.47
CA TYR A 51 -16.07 16.32 16.17
C TYR A 51 -15.55 15.32 15.14
N MET A 52 -14.28 14.94 15.21
CA MET A 52 -13.70 13.97 14.29
C MET A 52 -14.22 12.56 14.62
N TYR A 53 -15.14 12.03 13.81
CA TYR A 53 -15.67 10.67 14.01
C TYR A 53 -15.97 9.94 12.71
N VAL A 54 -15.90 8.60 12.79
CA VAL A 54 -16.23 7.68 11.69
C VAL A 54 -17.64 7.14 11.89
N THR A 55 -18.45 7.20 10.84
CA THR A 55 -19.79 6.60 10.81
C THR A 55 -19.90 5.56 9.71
N THR A 56 -20.74 4.55 9.94
CA THR A 56 -21.09 3.54 8.95
C THR A 56 -22.60 3.65 8.69
N PRO A 57 -23.03 4.37 7.64
CA PRO A 57 -24.45 4.60 7.41
C PRO A 57 -25.16 3.28 7.09
N THR A 58 -26.23 2.98 7.83
CA THR A 58 -27.11 1.82 7.58
C THR A 58 -28.04 2.02 6.39
N THR A 59 -28.30 3.27 6.02
CA THR A 59 -29.09 3.65 4.86
C THR A 59 -28.30 4.71 4.11
N VAL A 60 -27.85 4.37 2.91
CA VAL A 60 -27.03 5.25 2.08
C VAL A 60 -27.91 5.81 0.99
N LYS A 61 -27.95 7.15 0.85
CA LYS A 61 -28.64 7.77 -0.27
C LYS A 61 -27.84 7.52 -1.54
N THR A 62 -28.49 7.43 -2.69
CA THR A 62 -27.81 7.29 -3.99
C THR A 62 -26.79 8.40 -4.21
N SER A 63 -27.12 9.64 -3.80
CA SER A 63 -26.20 10.79 -3.83
C SER A 63 -24.91 10.58 -3.06
N ASP A 64 -24.96 9.85 -1.95
CA ASP A 64 -23.80 9.63 -1.07
C ASP A 64 -22.91 8.53 -1.66
N LEU A 65 -23.50 7.55 -2.35
CA LEU A 65 -22.76 6.54 -3.11
C LEU A 65 -22.07 7.14 -4.34
N ASP A 66 -22.73 8.06 -5.04
CA ASP A 66 -22.17 8.74 -6.22
C ASP A 66 -20.94 9.59 -5.87
N GLN A 67 -20.88 10.09 -4.63
CA GLN A 67 -19.74 10.86 -4.11
C GLN A 67 -18.71 9.99 -3.37
N ALA A 68 -18.99 8.71 -3.18
CA ALA A 68 -18.10 7.83 -2.44
C ALA A 68 -16.87 7.47 -3.28
N VAL A 69 -15.69 7.58 -2.67
CA VAL A 69 -14.42 7.22 -3.28
C VAL A 69 -14.09 5.79 -2.89
N ARG A 70 -13.56 4.97 -3.80
CA ARG A 70 -13.14 3.61 -3.42
C ARG A 70 -11.83 3.67 -2.67
N TYR A 71 -11.63 2.73 -1.75
CA TYR A 71 -10.35 2.53 -1.09
C TYR A 71 -9.21 2.39 -2.10
N SER A 72 -9.42 1.57 -3.15
CA SER A 72 -8.44 1.36 -4.22
C SER A 72 -8.11 2.63 -5.00
N ASP A 73 -9.05 3.56 -5.17
CA ASP A 73 -8.78 4.84 -5.83
C ASP A 73 -7.84 5.74 -4.99
N LEU A 74 -7.83 5.57 -3.67
CA LEU A 74 -7.01 6.35 -2.74
C LEU A 74 -5.66 5.72 -2.43
N PHE A 75 -5.59 4.38 -2.43
CA PHE A 75 -4.44 3.63 -1.92
C PHE A 75 -3.85 2.64 -2.93
N GLY A 76 -4.44 2.54 -4.12
CA GLY A 76 -4.09 1.53 -5.12
C GLY A 76 -4.85 0.22 -4.90
N ASP A 77 -5.02 -0.54 -5.98
CA ASP A 77 -5.48 -1.93 -5.93
C ASP A 77 -4.24 -2.84 -5.97
N GLU A 78 -3.86 -3.36 -4.81
CA GLU A 78 -2.71 -4.25 -4.65
C GLU A 78 -2.76 -5.45 -5.60
N LYS A 79 -3.95 -6.02 -5.82
CA LYS A 79 -4.13 -7.19 -6.68
C LYS A 79 -3.98 -6.81 -8.15
N GLU A 80 -4.59 -5.71 -8.57
CA GLU A 80 -4.46 -5.22 -9.96
C GLU A 80 -3.00 -4.85 -10.26
N GLU A 81 -2.33 -4.16 -9.34
CA GLU A 81 -0.92 -3.78 -9.47
C GLU A 81 0.00 -5.00 -9.54
N LEU A 82 -0.16 -5.98 -8.64
CA LEU A 82 0.57 -7.25 -8.70
C LEU A 82 0.32 -7.98 -10.01
N THR A 83 -0.92 -7.98 -10.50
CA THR A 83 -1.26 -8.59 -11.79
C THR A 83 -0.51 -7.91 -12.93
N LYS A 84 -0.47 -6.57 -12.97
CA LYS A 84 0.29 -5.81 -13.98
C LYS A 84 1.78 -6.12 -13.94
N ILE A 85 2.36 -6.28 -12.75
CA ILE A 85 3.77 -6.65 -12.56
C ILE A 85 4.02 -8.05 -13.14
N VAL A 86 3.21 -9.04 -12.76
CA VAL A 86 3.32 -10.42 -13.24
C VAL A 86 3.16 -10.49 -14.76
N ASP A 87 2.17 -9.78 -15.32
CA ASP A 87 1.93 -9.71 -16.76
C ASP A 87 3.13 -9.13 -17.51
N SER A 88 3.68 -8.02 -17.00
CA SER A 88 4.83 -7.35 -17.61
C SER A 88 6.07 -8.25 -17.59
N ALA A 89 6.36 -8.88 -16.45
CA ALA A 89 7.46 -9.83 -16.32
C ALA A 89 7.27 -11.04 -17.25
N THR A 90 6.06 -11.59 -17.33
CA THR A 90 5.73 -12.73 -18.18
C THR A 90 5.91 -12.39 -19.68
N ARG A 91 5.48 -11.20 -20.12
CA ARG A 91 5.69 -10.74 -21.51
C ARG A 91 7.17 -10.61 -21.84
N TRP A 92 7.97 -10.06 -20.92
CA TRP A 92 9.41 -9.96 -21.09
C TRP A 92 10.06 -11.34 -21.21
N CYS A 93 9.67 -12.29 -20.36
CA CYS A 93 10.14 -13.67 -20.40
C CYS A 93 9.84 -14.35 -21.75
N LYS A 94 8.59 -14.24 -22.23
CA LYS A 94 8.19 -14.79 -23.53
C LYS A 94 9.01 -14.20 -24.69
N THR A 95 9.28 -12.89 -24.66
CA THR A 95 10.01 -12.19 -25.72
C THR A 95 11.46 -12.66 -25.83
N HIS A 96 12.08 -13.01 -24.71
CA HIS A 96 13.50 -13.40 -24.65
C HIS A 96 13.71 -14.92 -24.53
N GLY A 97 12.65 -15.72 -24.64
CA GLY A 97 12.72 -17.18 -24.67
C GLY A 97 12.91 -17.86 -23.31
N TYR A 98 12.52 -17.20 -22.20
CA TYR A 98 12.58 -17.79 -20.87
C TYR A 98 11.34 -18.64 -20.56
N GLU A 99 11.57 -19.84 -20.03
CA GLU A 99 10.51 -20.84 -19.76
C GLU A 99 9.84 -20.68 -18.38
N HIS A 100 10.55 -20.11 -17.40
CA HIS A 100 10.08 -20.00 -16.03
C HIS A 100 10.27 -18.59 -15.46
N LEU A 101 9.27 -18.11 -14.72
CA LEU A 101 9.30 -16.87 -13.94
C LEU A 101 9.02 -17.22 -12.47
N GLY A 102 9.95 -16.87 -11.58
CA GLY A 102 9.78 -16.97 -10.14
C GLY A 102 9.81 -15.58 -9.51
N ILE A 103 8.78 -15.25 -8.72
CA ILE A 103 8.72 -14.01 -7.93
C ILE A 103 8.70 -14.42 -6.46
N TYR A 104 9.67 -13.94 -5.69
CA TYR A 104 9.78 -14.18 -4.26
C TYR A 104 9.55 -12.88 -3.50
N ILE A 105 8.61 -12.89 -2.57
CA ILE A 105 8.34 -11.76 -1.68
C ILE A 105 8.97 -12.08 -0.33
N ASN A 106 10.01 -11.34 0.05
CA ASN A 106 10.62 -11.43 1.38
C ASN A 106 10.30 -10.16 2.18
N ASP A 107 9.40 -10.27 3.15
CA ASP A 107 8.98 -9.12 3.95
C ASP A 107 9.96 -8.82 5.10
N GLU A 108 10.74 -9.81 5.56
CA GLU A 108 11.61 -9.68 6.73
C GLU A 108 12.95 -8.98 6.43
N GLY A 109 13.36 -8.91 5.16
CA GLY A 109 14.61 -8.27 4.74
C GLY A 109 14.55 -6.74 4.79
N LYS A 110 15.69 -6.07 5.05
CA LYS A 110 15.87 -4.62 4.82
C LYS A 110 16.16 -4.27 3.36
N GLU A 111 16.15 -5.25 2.47
CA GLU A 111 16.50 -5.13 1.07
C GLU A 111 15.50 -5.95 0.24
N PHE A 112 15.08 -5.42 -0.90
CA PHE A 112 14.46 -6.17 -1.97
C PHE A 112 15.55 -6.88 -2.76
N THR A 113 15.46 -8.19 -2.87
CA THR A 113 16.36 -8.99 -3.71
C THR A 113 15.58 -9.60 -4.86
N GLY A 114 16.11 -9.50 -6.06
CA GLY A 114 15.57 -10.14 -7.25
C GLY A 114 16.62 -11.03 -7.89
N HIS A 115 16.23 -12.24 -8.28
CA HIS A 115 17.11 -13.17 -8.98
C HIS A 115 16.38 -13.72 -10.20
N GLY A 116 16.98 -13.54 -11.38
CA GLY A 116 16.51 -14.08 -12.63
C GLY A 116 17.50 -15.11 -13.16
N ILE A 117 17.01 -16.30 -13.48
CA ILE A 117 17.78 -17.35 -14.16
C ILE A 117 17.13 -17.59 -15.52
N ALA A 118 17.97 -17.66 -16.53
CA ALA A 118 17.60 -17.62 -17.93
C ALA A 118 18.39 -18.71 -18.68
N ASN A 119 17.73 -19.76 -19.16
CA ASN A 119 18.40 -20.78 -20.00
C ASN A 119 18.11 -20.50 -21.47
N SER A 120 19.15 -20.25 -22.26
CA SER A 120 19.02 -20.15 -23.73
C SER A 120 18.72 -21.52 -24.33
N LYS A 121 18.17 -21.55 -25.54
CA LYS A 121 17.97 -22.77 -26.35
C LYS A 121 19.27 -23.53 -26.61
N ASP A 122 20.40 -22.83 -26.57
CA ASP A 122 21.74 -23.41 -26.72
C ASP A 122 22.32 -23.98 -25.41
N GLY A 123 21.53 -24.02 -24.33
CA GLY A 123 21.94 -24.52 -23.02
C GLY A 123 22.78 -23.53 -22.19
N ILE A 124 22.96 -22.29 -22.67
CA ILE A 124 23.69 -21.25 -21.95
C ILE A 124 22.81 -20.69 -20.83
N ARG A 125 23.26 -20.84 -19.58
CA ARG A 125 22.63 -20.26 -18.39
C ARG A 125 23.11 -18.82 -18.19
N GLN A 126 22.18 -17.88 -18.23
CA GLN A 126 22.37 -16.47 -17.89
C GLN A 126 21.71 -16.21 -16.53
N GLU A 127 22.37 -15.41 -15.72
CA GLU A 127 21.86 -15.03 -14.40
C GLU A 127 21.95 -13.52 -14.23
N ALA A 128 20.93 -12.96 -13.60
CA ALA A 128 20.90 -11.58 -13.15
C ALA A 128 20.48 -11.54 -11.68
N SER A 129 21.16 -10.75 -10.88
CA SER A 129 20.79 -10.45 -9.51
C SER A 129 20.68 -8.94 -9.31
N VAL A 130 19.66 -8.52 -8.57
CA VAL A 130 19.45 -7.13 -8.18
C VAL A 130 19.20 -7.06 -6.69
N VAL A 131 19.79 -6.05 -6.05
CA VAL A 131 19.56 -5.74 -4.64
C VAL A 131 19.20 -4.26 -4.54
N ILE A 132 18.02 -3.98 -4.00
CA ILE A 132 17.51 -2.63 -3.78
C ILE A 132 17.24 -2.48 -2.29
N LYS A 133 17.87 -1.52 -1.62
CA LYS A 133 17.63 -1.29 -0.19
C LYS A 133 16.23 -0.76 0.04
N LYS A 134 15.51 -1.28 1.05
CA LYS A 134 14.21 -0.74 1.45
C LYS A 134 14.40 0.71 1.94
N PRO A 135 13.45 1.62 1.66
CA PRO A 135 13.45 2.93 2.29
C PRO A 135 13.40 2.76 3.81
N CYS A 136 14.41 3.27 4.52
CA CYS A 136 14.41 3.29 5.98
C CYS A 136 14.12 4.71 6.45
N LYS A 137 13.26 4.84 7.46
CA LYS A 137 13.10 6.09 8.19
C LYS A 137 14.36 6.26 9.05
N VAL A 138 15.16 7.26 8.73
CA VAL A 138 16.37 7.63 9.50
C VAL A 138 16.01 8.82 10.39
N THR A 139 16.44 8.79 11.65
CA THR A 139 16.25 9.94 12.55
C THR A 139 17.34 10.99 12.33
N ILE A 140 17.11 12.23 12.75
CA ILE A 140 18.12 13.30 12.64
C ILE A 140 19.36 12.90 13.43
N GLU A 141 19.20 12.29 14.60
CA GLU A 141 20.31 11.84 15.45
C GLU A 141 21.16 10.77 14.77
N GLU A 142 20.55 9.86 14.00
CA GLU A 142 21.29 8.85 13.21
C GLU A 142 22.10 9.48 12.07
N ILE A 143 21.58 10.55 11.47
CA ILE A 143 22.26 11.29 10.42
C ILE A 143 23.41 12.10 11.06
N GLU A 144 23.16 12.85 12.12
CA GLU A 144 24.17 13.63 12.85
C GLU A 144 25.30 12.75 13.40
N ALA A 145 24.98 11.57 13.96
CA ALA A 145 25.98 10.61 14.43
C ALA A 145 26.86 10.08 13.29
N ARG A 146 26.31 9.95 12.07
CA ARG A 146 27.07 9.52 10.89
C ARG A 146 28.00 10.60 10.36
N PHE A 147 27.57 11.86 10.40
CA PHE A 147 28.35 12.98 9.87
C PHE A 147 29.26 13.63 10.93
N GLY A 148 29.00 13.41 12.22
CA GLY A 148 29.81 13.90 13.33
C GLY A 148 29.57 15.37 13.68
N TYR A 149 28.48 15.96 13.20
CA TYR A 149 28.08 17.34 13.49
C TYR A 149 26.56 17.51 13.44
N PRO A 150 26.00 18.51 14.13
CA PRO A 150 24.58 18.84 14.06
C PRO A 150 24.16 19.20 12.63
N ILE A 151 22.97 18.76 12.23
CA ILE A 151 22.43 18.96 10.88
C ILE A 151 21.13 19.74 10.98
N GLU A 152 21.10 20.87 10.27
CA GLU A 152 19.90 21.68 10.09
C GLU A 152 19.31 21.42 8.71
N ILE A 153 18.02 21.06 8.65
CA ILE A 153 17.28 20.93 7.39
C ILE A 153 16.66 22.28 7.06
N VAL A 154 17.23 22.98 6.08
CA VAL A 154 16.69 24.26 5.58
C VAL A 154 15.63 23.95 4.53
N SER A 155 14.37 24.32 4.79
CA SER A 155 13.25 24.19 3.83
C SER A 155 13.11 25.43 2.96
#